data_AF-A0A428NC56-F1
#
_entry.id   AF-A0A428NC56-F1
#
_cell.length_a   1.000
_cell.length_b   1.000
_cell.length_c   1.000
_cell.angle_alpha   90.00
_cell.angle_beta   90.00
_cell.angle_gamma   90.00
#
_symmetry.space_group_name_H-M   'P 1'
#
loop_
_entity.id
_entity.type
_entity.pdbx_description
1 polymer ?
#
loop_
_entity_poly.entity_id
_entity_poly.type
_entity_poly.pdbx_seq_one_letter_code
_entity_poly.pdbx_strand_id
1 'polypeptide(L)'
;LLVKLAVDGSIVDLIPPRTLRRLLPHSFVDEYAHWYHADKDIVELRPLKDPWARNSSNWFLSRSGEVWTLKQGAITCLLAPCSGMARCLAAVLSSLEDSLYLHMIYDQSVGSVEVHVPRLQLDFFLKAGESTIRSRQFRGMHIDPDQSVGTLVGFTSKLILRGDSGLPVRTLIVPEGRVHFQRARGHATVAVTYGTARRIQNYRIDDLLRRLVANTKLESKLFLAYVHALTSFCLPDPFLGRTGTEEAIRLLGSASVRTPRPLSPTEHDRLQSIASLSPARAFYPKHERVMQQVTWSSALSFLAQDDRFHKIAKGIIDRCAE
;
A
#
# COMPACT_ATOMS: atom_id res chain seq x y z
N LEU A 1 -3.45 -25.31 24.86
CA LEU A 1 -4.74 -25.32 25.58
C LEU A 1 -5.87 -25.48 24.57
N LEU A 2 -6.75 -26.44 24.80
CA LEU A 2 -7.98 -26.67 24.03
C LEU A 2 -9.11 -26.34 25.01
N VAL A 3 -9.82 -25.24 24.79
CA VAL A 3 -10.88 -24.77 25.70
C VAL A 3 -12.19 -25.34 25.20
N LYS A 4 -12.87 -26.13 26.02
CA LYS A 4 -14.18 -26.69 25.72
C LYS A 4 -15.25 -25.91 26.44
N LEU A 5 -16.35 -25.62 25.76
CA LEU A 5 -17.54 -25.01 26.33
C LEU A 5 -18.73 -25.94 26.12
N ALA A 6 -19.47 -26.20 27.19
CA ALA A 6 -20.74 -26.91 27.14
C ALA A 6 -21.85 -25.88 27.45
N VAL A 7 -22.72 -25.63 26.48
CA VAL A 7 -23.88 -24.74 26.64
C VAL A 7 -25.09 -25.44 26.05
N ASP A 8 -26.15 -25.61 26.85
CA ASP A 8 -27.44 -26.21 26.46
C ASP A 8 -27.31 -27.56 25.73
N GLY A 9 -26.43 -28.44 26.23
CA GLY A 9 -26.18 -29.77 25.63
C GLY A 9 -25.31 -29.77 24.36
N SER A 10 -24.90 -28.59 23.88
CA SER A 10 -23.99 -28.45 22.73
C SER A 10 -22.55 -28.24 23.24
N ILE A 11 -21.61 -29.07 22.77
CA ILE A 11 -20.19 -28.95 23.09
C ILE A 11 -19.48 -28.24 21.94
N VAL A 12 -18.81 -27.13 22.25
CA VAL A 12 -17.99 -26.38 21.29
C VAL A 12 -16.54 -26.29 21.76
N ASP A 13 -15.61 -26.48 20.82
CA ASP A 13 -14.18 -26.44 21.09
C ASP A 13 -13.57 -25.16 20.51
N LEU A 14 -12.80 -24.42 21.30
CA LEU A 14 -12.09 -23.23 20.81
C LEU A 14 -10.86 -23.66 19.99
N ILE A 15 -10.85 -23.30 18.71
CA ILE A 15 -9.69 -23.49 17.84
C ILE A 15 -8.67 -22.37 18.11
N PRO A 16 -7.42 -22.70 18.46
CA PRO A 16 -6.40 -21.68 18.67
C PRO A 16 -6.04 -20.94 17.37
N PRO A 17 -5.98 -19.60 17.34
CA PRO A 17 -5.72 -18.83 16.10
C PRO A 17 -4.46 -19.26 15.33
N ARG A 18 -3.43 -19.74 16.04
CA ARG A 18 -2.19 -20.23 15.45
C ARG A 18 -2.38 -21.36 14.43
N THR A 19 -3.45 -22.15 14.51
CA THR A 19 -3.72 -23.24 13.56
C THR A 19 -4.29 -22.74 12.24
N LEU A 20 -4.87 -21.53 12.23
CA LEU A 20 -5.49 -20.90 11.06
C LEU A 20 -4.59 -19.85 10.40
N ARG A 21 -3.47 -19.49 11.04
CA ARG A 21 -2.46 -18.58 10.47
C ARG A 21 -1.98 -19.11 9.12
N ARG A 22 -1.87 -18.21 8.14
CA ARG A 22 -1.52 -18.49 6.73
C ARG A 22 -2.57 -19.27 5.93
N LEU A 23 -3.59 -19.86 6.57
CA LEU A 23 -4.72 -20.49 5.90
C LEU A 23 -5.84 -19.49 5.59
N LEU A 24 -6.03 -18.51 6.47
CA LEU A 24 -7.00 -17.43 6.32
C LEU A 24 -6.28 -16.07 6.33
N PRO A 25 -6.90 -15.01 5.78
CA PRO A 25 -6.41 -13.65 5.95
C PRO A 25 -6.32 -13.28 7.43
N HIS A 26 -5.38 -12.41 7.78
CA HIS A 26 -5.06 -12.06 9.16
C HIS A 26 -6.27 -11.56 9.96
N SER A 27 -7.13 -10.74 9.36
CA SER A 27 -8.36 -10.25 10.00
C SER A 27 -9.28 -11.38 10.48
N PHE A 28 -9.46 -12.44 9.67
CA PHE A 28 -10.28 -13.59 10.01
C PHE A 28 -9.67 -14.46 11.11
N VAL A 29 -8.36 -14.31 11.38
CA VAL A 29 -7.63 -15.01 12.43
C VAL A 29 -7.53 -14.18 13.71
N ASP A 30 -7.30 -12.87 13.58
CA ASP A 30 -6.94 -12.00 14.70
C ASP A 30 -8.16 -11.24 15.26
N GLU A 31 -9.24 -11.09 14.50
CA GLU A 31 -10.45 -10.35 14.91
C GLU A 31 -11.65 -11.24 15.25
N TYR A 32 -11.48 -12.57 15.22
CA TYR A 32 -12.53 -13.56 15.48
C TYR A 32 -12.10 -14.59 16.53
N ALA A 33 -13.07 -15.09 17.31
CA ALA A 33 -12.98 -16.33 18.04
C ALA A 33 -13.50 -17.49 17.15
N HIS A 34 -12.77 -18.61 17.13
CA HIS A 34 -13.03 -19.74 16.25
C HIS A 34 -13.62 -20.91 17.04
N TRP A 35 -14.93 -21.11 16.95
CA TRP A 35 -15.64 -22.15 17.68
C TRP A 35 -15.95 -23.34 16.79
N TYR A 36 -15.38 -24.50 17.10
CA TYR A 36 -15.69 -25.76 16.42
C TYR A 36 -16.91 -26.42 17.03
N HIS A 37 -17.90 -26.69 16.20
CA HIS A 37 -19.13 -27.41 16.54
C HIS A 37 -19.03 -28.83 16.01
N ALA A 38 -18.74 -29.78 16.90
CA ALA A 38 -18.45 -31.17 16.54
C ALA A 38 -19.68 -31.92 16.00
N ASP A 39 -20.89 -31.53 16.40
CA ASP A 39 -22.16 -32.08 15.93
C ASP A 39 -22.42 -31.80 14.43
N LYS A 40 -21.98 -30.64 13.96
CA LYS A 40 -22.22 -30.15 12.59
C LYS A 40 -20.97 -30.20 11.70
N ASP A 41 -19.81 -30.52 12.26
CA ASP A 41 -18.49 -30.43 11.62
C ASP A 41 -18.23 -29.05 10.98
N ILE A 42 -18.51 -27.98 11.72
CA ILE A 42 -18.31 -26.60 11.26
C ILE A 42 -17.46 -25.80 12.25
N VAL A 43 -16.69 -24.84 11.74
CA VAL A 43 -16.07 -23.79 12.57
C VAL A 43 -16.85 -22.49 12.36
N GLU A 44 -17.41 -21.96 13.43
CA GLU A 44 -18.04 -20.65 13.44
C GLU A 44 -17.02 -19.60 13.87
N LEU A 45 -16.83 -18.57 13.04
CA LEU A 45 -16.03 -17.40 13.34
C LEU A 45 -16.95 -16.33 13.92
N ARG A 46 -16.81 -16.06 15.23
CA ARG A 46 -17.54 -15.01 15.94
C ARG A 46 -16.65 -13.79 16.16
N PRO A 47 -17.07 -12.56 15.82
CA PRO A 47 -16.25 -11.37 16.04
C PRO A 47 -15.82 -11.23 17.50
N LEU A 48 -14.58 -10.85 17.78
CA LEU A 48 -14.09 -10.67 19.16
C LEU A 48 -14.80 -9.56 19.93
N LYS A 49 -15.47 -8.63 19.22
CA LYS A 49 -16.33 -7.61 19.84
C LYS A 49 -17.57 -8.20 20.51
N ASP A 50 -18.03 -9.36 20.04
CA ASP A 50 -19.14 -10.11 20.59
C ASP A 50 -18.92 -11.63 20.37
N PRO A 51 -17.99 -12.24 21.15
CA PRO A 51 -17.51 -13.59 20.88
C PRO A 51 -18.54 -14.67 21.24
N TRP A 52 -19.66 -14.28 21.86
CA TRP A 52 -20.70 -15.18 22.36
C TRP A 52 -21.96 -15.15 21.52
N ALA A 53 -22.25 -14.05 20.81
CA ALA A 53 -23.45 -13.96 19.97
C ALA A 53 -23.40 -14.92 18.77
N ARG A 54 -24.46 -15.72 18.66
CA ARG A 54 -24.75 -16.54 17.51
C ARG A 54 -25.53 -15.69 16.51
N ASN A 55 -24.96 -15.47 15.33
CA ASN A 55 -25.60 -14.71 14.26
C ASN A 55 -25.52 -15.48 12.95
N SER A 56 -26.61 -15.48 12.17
CA SER A 56 -26.62 -16.06 10.83
C SER A 56 -25.71 -15.33 9.85
N SER A 57 -25.29 -14.09 10.16
CA SER A 57 -24.30 -13.35 9.40
C SER A 57 -22.84 -13.68 9.77
N ASN A 58 -22.60 -14.58 10.73
CA ASN A 58 -21.25 -15.04 11.05
C ASN A 58 -20.64 -15.80 9.88
N TRP A 59 -19.31 -15.93 9.90
CA TRP A 59 -18.60 -16.75 8.93
C TRP A 59 -18.53 -18.19 9.41
N PHE A 60 -18.83 -19.13 8.53
CA PHE A 60 -18.86 -20.56 8.81
C PHE A 60 -17.88 -21.29 7.89
N LEU A 61 -16.87 -21.92 8.48
CA LEU A 61 -15.97 -22.83 7.79
C LEU A 61 -16.64 -24.21 7.80
N SER A 62 -17.08 -24.64 6.63
CA SER A 62 -17.76 -25.92 6.45
C SER A 62 -17.07 -26.73 5.37
N ARG A 63 -17.19 -28.06 5.44
CA ARG A 63 -16.66 -28.95 4.41
C ARG A 63 -17.73 -29.26 3.36
N SER A 64 -17.37 -29.17 2.10
CA SER A 64 -18.16 -29.66 0.96
C SER A 64 -17.33 -30.69 0.22
N GLY A 65 -17.57 -31.98 0.45
CA GLY A 65 -16.68 -33.05 -0.01
C GLY A 65 -15.36 -33.05 0.76
N GLU A 66 -14.23 -32.90 0.07
CA GLU A 66 -12.90 -32.81 0.68
C GLU A 66 -12.43 -31.36 0.91
N VAL A 67 -13.19 -30.38 0.42
CA VAL A 67 -12.78 -28.96 0.43
C VAL A 67 -13.43 -28.22 1.58
N TRP A 68 -12.61 -27.55 2.39
CA TRP A 68 -13.08 -26.60 3.39
C TRP A 68 -13.30 -25.24 2.75
N THR A 69 -14.49 -24.67 2.96
CA THR A 69 -14.86 -23.36 2.42
C THR A 69 -15.43 -22.49 3.54
N LEU A 70 -14.89 -21.28 3.66
CA LEU A 70 -15.39 -20.28 4.58
C LEU A 70 -16.51 -19.50 3.90
N LYS A 71 -17.73 -19.58 4.43
CA LYS A 71 -18.94 -18.99 3.86
C LYS A 71 -19.57 -17.97 4.80
N GLN A 72 -20.25 -17.00 4.23
CA GLN A 72 -21.12 -16.08 4.96
C GLN A 72 -22.52 -16.16 4.34
N GLY A 73 -23.52 -16.52 5.14
CA GLY A 73 -24.85 -16.85 4.61
C GLY A 73 -24.80 -17.97 3.56
N ALA A 74 -25.75 -17.95 2.61
CA ALA A 74 -25.90 -19.00 1.60
C ALA A 74 -25.05 -18.77 0.33
N ILE A 75 -24.67 -17.53 0.03
CA ILE A 75 -24.21 -17.12 -1.31
C ILE A 75 -22.78 -16.59 -1.35
N THR A 76 -22.19 -16.26 -0.21
CA THR A 76 -20.88 -15.59 -0.14
C THR A 76 -19.81 -16.56 0.36
N CYS A 77 -18.69 -16.64 -0.36
CA CYS A 77 -17.56 -17.52 -0.02
C CYS A 77 -16.25 -16.72 -0.02
N LEU A 78 -15.38 -16.98 0.96
CA LEU A 78 -14.01 -16.46 0.92
C LEU A 78 -13.16 -17.34 -0.01
N LEU A 79 -12.42 -16.73 -0.93
CA LEU A 79 -11.39 -17.42 -1.69
C LEU A 79 -10.21 -17.74 -0.76
N ALA A 80 -9.87 -19.02 -0.65
CA ALA A 80 -8.71 -19.44 0.13
C ALA A 80 -7.43 -18.77 -0.43
N PRO A 81 -6.58 -18.14 0.39
CA PRO A 81 -5.34 -17.50 -0.06
C PRO A 81 -4.41 -18.42 -0.87
N CYS A 82 -4.45 -19.73 -0.62
CA CYS A 82 -3.66 -20.73 -1.35
C CYS A 82 -4.24 -21.12 -2.73
N SER A 83 -5.50 -20.78 -3.01
CA SER A 83 -6.16 -21.11 -4.28
C SER A 83 -5.46 -20.42 -5.46
N GLY A 84 -5.55 -21.04 -6.65
CA GLY A 84 -4.91 -20.48 -7.86
C GLY A 84 -5.43 -19.08 -8.19
N MET A 85 -6.75 -18.88 -8.13
CA MET A 85 -7.39 -17.58 -8.39
C MET A 85 -6.95 -16.52 -7.37
N ALA A 86 -6.92 -16.85 -6.07
CA ALA A 86 -6.49 -15.90 -5.06
C ALA A 86 -5.02 -15.50 -5.24
N ARG A 87 -4.14 -16.45 -5.59
CA ARG A 87 -2.73 -16.15 -5.88
C ARG A 87 -2.57 -15.24 -7.09
N CYS A 88 -3.35 -15.45 -8.16
CA CYS A 88 -3.34 -14.55 -9.32
C CYS A 88 -3.79 -13.14 -8.96
N LEU A 89 -4.89 -12.99 -8.24
CA LEU A 89 -5.39 -11.68 -7.80
C LEU A 89 -4.42 -10.99 -6.84
N ALA A 90 -3.82 -11.73 -5.92
CA ALA A 90 -2.81 -11.22 -4.99
C ALA A 90 -1.56 -10.73 -5.74
N ALA A 91 -1.13 -11.43 -6.78
CA ALA A 91 0.01 -11.01 -7.59
C ALA A 91 -0.26 -9.66 -8.28
N VAL A 92 -1.46 -9.45 -8.83
CA VAL A 92 -1.86 -8.16 -9.44
C VAL A 92 -1.83 -7.02 -8.42
N LEU A 93 -2.31 -7.27 -7.20
CA LEU A 93 -2.42 -6.26 -6.13
C LEU A 93 -1.19 -6.21 -5.20
N SER A 94 -0.14 -6.98 -5.51
CA SER A 94 1.06 -7.09 -4.68
C SER A 94 1.79 -5.75 -4.53
N SER A 95 1.64 -4.80 -5.46
CA SER A 95 2.21 -3.47 -5.31
C SER A 95 1.56 -2.63 -4.19
N LEU A 96 0.36 -3.01 -3.75
CA LEU A 96 -0.40 -2.30 -2.73
C LEU A 96 -0.30 -2.97 -1.36
N GLU A 97 -0.43 -4.30 -1.30
CA GLU A 97 -0.57 -5.01 -0.02
C GLU A 97 -0.16 -6.49 -0.10
N ASP A 98 0.22 -7.06 1.05
CA ASP A 98 0.47 -8.50 1.19
C ASP A 98 -0.81 -9.35 1.09
N SER A 99 -0.68 -10.55 0.53
CA SER A 99 -1.81 -11.44 0.18
C SER A 99 -2.67 -11.83 1.38
N LEU A 100 -2.10 -11.98 2.58
CA LEU A 100 -2.85 -12.35 3.78
C LEU A 100 -3.61 -11.16 4.40
N TYR A 101 -3.49 -9.98 3.82
CA TYR A 101 -4.30 -8.81 4.20
C TYR A 101 -5.31 -8.41 3.13
N LEU A 102 -5.39 -9.17 2.04
CA LEU A 102 -6.45 -9.05 1.04
C LEU A 102 -7.64 -9.91 1.47
N HIS A 103 -8.85 -9.39 1.36
CA HIS A 103 -10.06 -10.19 1.52
C HIS A 103 -10.65 -10.41 0.14
N MET A 104 -10.61 -11.64 -0.34
CA MET A 104 -11.11 -12.01 -1.65
C MET A 104 -12.39 -12.81 -1.47
N ILE A 105 -13.52 -12.21 -1.84
CA ILE A 105 -14.85 -12.74 -1.56
C ILE A 105 -15.52 -13.02 -2.89
N TYR A 106 -16.05 -14.22 -3.07
CA TYR A 106 -16.86 -14.59 -4.22
C TYR A 106 -18.34 -14.56 -3.83
N ASP A 107 -19.12 -13.75 -4.54
CA ASP A 107 -20.58 -13.72 -4.46
C ASP A 107 -21.17 -14.58 -5.57
N GLN A 108 -21.80 -15.70 -5.18
CA GLN A 108 -22.42 -16.64 -6.09
C GLN A 108 -23.70 -16.10 -6.75
N SER A 109 -24.40 -15.17 -6.10
CA SER A 109 -25.67 -14.64 -6.61
C SER A 109 -25.47 -13.73 -7.82
N VAL A 110 -24.41 -12.92 -7.80
CA VAL A 110 -24.04 -11.99 -8.88
C VAL A 110 -22.96 -12.58 -9.79
N GLY A 111 -22.26 -13.63 -9.35
CA GLY A 111 -21.15 -14.21 -10.08
C GLY A 111 -19.97 -13.25 -10.15
N SER A 112 -19.61 -12.61 -9.03
CA SER A 112 -18.52 -11.64 -8.98
C SER A 112 -17.53 -11.94 -7.85
N VAL A 113 -16.25 -11.70 -8.12
CA VAL A 113 -15.20 -11.69 -7.11
C VAL A 113 -14.96 -10.25 -6.67
N GLU A 114 -15.07 -10.01 -5.38
CA GLU A 114 -14.71 -8.77 -4.72
C GLU A 114 -13.34 -8.94 -4.04
N VAL A 115 -12.47 -7.95 -4.18
CA VAL A 115 -11.16 -7.93 -3.54
C VAL A 115 -11.04 -6.65 -2.72
N HIS A 116 -11.12 -6.81 -1.41
CA HIS A 116 -10.97 -5.72 -0.46
C HIS A 116 -9.52 -5.61 -0.01
N VAL A 117 -9.03 -4.38 0.10
CA VAL A 117 -7.74 -4.00 0.67
C VAL A 117 -8.02 -3.10 1.87
N PRO A 118 -8.45 -3.65 3.02
CA PRO A 118 -9.13 -2.87 4.06
C PRO A 118 -8.28 -1.73 4.62
N ARG A 119 -6.98 -1.96 4.81
CA ARG A 119 -6.07 -0.93 5.33
C ARG A 119 -5.95 0.29 4.43
N LEU A 120 -6.05 0.11 3.13
CA LEU A 120 -5.96 1.18 2.15
C LEU A 120 -7.32 1.73 1.76
N GLN A 121 -8.41 1.16 2.29
CA GLN A 121 -9.80 1.51 1.95
C GLN A 121 -10.04 1.45 0.43
N LEU A 122 -9.46 0.42 -0.22
CA LEU A 122 -9.63 0.15 -1.62
C LEU A 122 -10.41 -1.15 -1.81
N ASP A 123 -11.35 -1.12 -2.73
CA ASP A 123 -12.16 -2.26 -3.11
C ASP A 123 -12.12 -2.39 -4.63
N PHE A 124 -11.89 -3.62 -5.07
CA PHE A 124 -11.90 -4.01 -6.47
C PHE A 124 -12.94 -5.08 -6.70
N PHE A 125 -13.41 -5.21 -7.94
CA PHE A 125 -14.30 -6.29 -8.31
C PHE A 125 -14.03 -6.77 -9.74
N LEU A 126 -14.33 -8.05 -9.97
CA LEU A 126 -14.26 -8.73 -11.25
C LEU A 126 -15.57 -9.50 -11.44
N LYS A 127 -16.31 -9.24 -12.51
CA LYS A 127 -17.54 -10.00 -12.81
C LYS A 127 -17.22 -11.22 -13.66
N ALA A 128 -18.07 -12.24 -13.56
CA ALA A 128 -17.98 -13.41 -14.43
C ALA A 128 -17.99 -13.02 -15.91
N GLY A 129 -17.11 -13.65 -16.69
CA GLY A 129 -16.94 -13.40 -18.12
C GLY A 129 -16.07 -12.18 -18.46
N GLU A 130 -15.65 -11.38 -17.48
CA GLU A 130 -14.74 -10.25 -17.69
C GLU A 130 -13.30 -10.62 -17.30
N SER A 131 -12.32 -9.95 -17.92
CA SER A 131 -10.91 -10.03 -17.55
C SER A 131 -10.41 -8.77 -16.83
N THR A 132 -11.29 -7.79 -16.63
CA THR A 132 -10.94 -6.44 -16.18
C THR A 132 -11.33 -6.24 -14.72
N ILE A 133 -10.33 -6.06 -13.85
CA ILE A 133 -10.53 -5.77 -12.43
C ILE A 133 -10.82 -4.28 -12.28
N ARG A 134 -12.02 -3.94 -11.80
CA ARG A 134 -12.49 -2.55 -11.65
C ARG A 134 -12.36 -2.04 -10.23
N SER A 135 -12.11 -0.75 -10.07
CA SER A 135 -12.08 -0.09 -8.77
C SER A 135 -13.45 0.45 -8.38
N ARG A 136 -13.82 0.34 -7.09
CA ARG A 136 -15.03 0.99 -6.56
C ARG A 136 -14.79 2.47 -6.22
N GLN A 137 -13.62 2.80 -5.70
CA GLN A 137 -13.25 4.17 -5.30
C GLN A 137 -12.98 5.07 -6.51
N PHE A 138 -12.41 4.51 -7.59
CA PHE A 138 -12.16 5.21 -8.85
C PHE A 138 -13.19 4.77 -9.89
N ARG A 139 -14.40 5.33 -9.81
CA ARG A 139 -15.53 4.96 -10.68
C ARG A 139 -15.18 5.12 -12.16
N GLY A 140 -15.54 4.12 -12.96
CA GLY A 140 -15.22 4.07 -14.39
C GLY A 140 -13.74 3.84 -14.70
N MET A 141 -12.96 3.37 -13.72
CA MET A 141 -11.57 2.97 -13.90
C MET A 141 -11.33 1.51 -13.52
N HIS A 142 -10.37 0.90 -14.20
CA HIS A 142 -9.91 -0.46 -13.99
C HIS A 142 -8.39 -0.54 -13.88
N ILE A 143 -7.87 -1.66 -13.39
CA ILE A 143 -6.43 -1.92 -13.34
C ILE A 143 -5.90 -1.97 -14.77
N ASP A 144 -4.97 -1.07 -15.09
CA ASP A 144 -4.39 -0.96 -16.43
C ASP A 144 -3.56 -2.21 -16.74
N PRO A 145 -3.78 -2.93 -17.84
CA PRO A 145 -2.88 -4.01 -18.25
C PRO A 145 -1.43 -3.52 -18.45
N ASP A 146 -1.26 -2.26 -18.86
CA ASP A 146 0.03 -1.60 -18.89
C ASP A 146 0.30 -0.89 -17.55
N GLN A 147 1.16 -1.50 -16.73
CA GLN A 147 1.62 -0.92 -15.46
C GLN A 147 2.87 -0.03 -15.61
N SER A 148 3.29 0.28 -16.85
CA SER A 148 4.42 1.16 -17.11
C SER A 148 4.01 2.64 -17.13
N VAL A 149 4.87 3.50 -16.57
CA VAL A 149 4.69 4.96 -16.60
C VAL A 149 5.93 5.71 -17.10
N GLY A 150 7.09 5.06 -17.17
CA GLY A 150 8.34 5.69 -17.63
C GLY A 150 8.95 6.71 -16.67
N THR A 151 8.48 6.78 -15.43
CA THR A 151 9.07 7.56 -14.32
C THR A 151 8.90 6.79 -13.01
N LEU A 152 9.53 7.26 -11.93
CA LEU A 152 9.61 6.51 -10.66
C LEU A 152 10.18 5.11 -10.93
N VAL A 153 11.22 5.05 -11.76
CA VAL A 153 11.93 3.81 -12.11
C VAL A 153 12.52 3.24 -10.82
N GLY A 154 12.38 1.94 -10.57
CA GLY A 154 12.81 1.30 -9.32
C GLY A 154 11.82 1.42 -8.14
N PHE A 155 10.76 2.24 -8.24
CA PHE A 155 9.69 2.25 -7.25
C PHE A 155 8.66 1.15 -7.53
N THR A 156 8.46 0.18 -6.63
CA THR A 156 7.62 -0.99 -6.90
C THR A 156 6.22 -0.92 -6.31
N SER A 157 6.01 -0.10 -5.27
CA SER A 157 4.70 0.04 -4.63
C SER A 157 3.81 1.03 -5.38
N LYS A 158 3.41 0.68 -6.59
CA LYS A 158 2.53 1.50 -7.44
C LYS A 158 1.58 0.63 -8.25
N LEU A 159 0.36 1.12 -8.45
CA LEU A 159 -0.65 0.50 -9.30
C LEU A 159 -1.25 1.56 -10.22
N ILE A 160 -1.33 1.28 -11.52
CA ILE A 160 -1.94 2.18 -12.51
C ILE A 160 -3.37 1.74 -12.77
N LEU A 161 -4.29 2.69 -12.73
CA LEU A 161 -5.65 2.54 -13.21
C LEU A 161 -5.82 3.27 -14.55
N ARG A 162 -6.70 2.75 -15.39
CA ARG A 162 -7.10 3.32 -16.67
C ARG A 162 -8.61 3.53 -16.71
N GLY A 163 -9.05 4.65 -17.26
CA GLY A 163 -10.46 4.95 -17.47
C GLY A 163 -11.06 4.15 -18.63
N ASP A 164 -12.35 3.80 -18.50
CA ASP A 164 -13.12 3.08 -19.53
C ASP A 164 -13.47 3.96 -20.75
N SER A 165 -13.34 5.28 -20.63
CA SER A 165 -13.73 6.26 -21.66
C SER A 165 -12.81 6.29 -22.88
N GLY A 166 -13.33 6.80 -24.01
CA GLY A 166 -12.59 6.92 -25.27
C GLY A 166 -11.31 7.78 -25.21
N LEU A 167 -11.18 8.65 -24.21
CA LEU A 167 -9.88 9.26 -23.85
C LEU A 167 -9.27 8.46 -22.69
N PRO A 168 -8.08 7.85 -22.87
CA PRO A 168 -7.46 6.99 -21.87
C PRO A 168 -6.87 7.84 -20.73
N VAL A 169 -7.69 8.20 -19.74
CA VAL A 169 -7.20 8.80 -18.51
C VAL A 169 -6.52 7.73 -17.68
N ARG A 170 -5.23 7.92 -17.35
CA ARG A 170 -4.48 7.02 -16.47
C ARG A 170 -4.20 7.69 -15.12
N THR A 171 -4.35 6.93 -14.05
CA THR A 171 -4.14 7.39 -12.67
C THR A 171 -3.20 6.43 -11.96
N LEU A 172 -2.11 6.96 -11.44
CA LEU A 172 -1.16 6.24 -10.60
C LEU A 172 -1.64 6.25 -9.15
N ILE A 173 -1.82 5.09 -8.54
CA ILE A 173 -2.12 4.90 -7.11
C ILE A 173 -0.87 4.41 -6.40
N VAL A 174 -0.59 5.01 -5.25
CA VAL A 174 0.57 4.68 -4.41
C VAL A 174 0.12 4.58 -2.95
N PRO A 175 0.40 3.47 -2.23
CA PRO A 175 0.18 3.40 -0.80
C PRO A 175 1.11 4.37 -0.07
N GLU A 176 0.59 5.14 0.88
CA GLU A 176 1.42 6.06 1.65
C GLU A 176 1.77 5.47 3.01
N GLY A 177 3.02 5.01 3.13
CA GLY A 177 3.54 4.39 4.36
C GLY A 177 5.04 4.61 4.52
N ARG A 178 5.67 3.75 5.32
CA ARG A 178 7.12 3.76 5.54
C ARG A 178 7.82 3.22 4.30
N VAL A 179 8.58 4.10 3.64
CA VAL A 179 9.38 3.76 2.47
C VAL A 179 10.66 3.09 2.93
N HIS A 180 10.98 1.94 2.35
CA HIS A 180 12.29 1.31 2.45
C HIS A 180 12.95 1.32 1.06
N PHE A 181 14.26 1.43 1.04
CA PHE A 181 15.04 1.47 -0.19
C PHE A 181 16.37 0.77 -0.01
N GLN A 182 16.84 0.15 -1.08
CA GLN A 182 18.13 -0.50 -1.13
C GLN A 182 18.72 -0.36 -2.53
N ARG A 183 20.04 -0.37 -2.61
CA ARG A 183 20.73 -0.38 -3.90
C ARG A 183 20.73 -1.80 -4.47
N ALA A 184 20.22 -1.96 -5.68
CA ALA A 184 20.17 -3.24 -6.39
C ALA A 184 20.54 -3.02 -7.87
N ARG A 185 21.50 -3.81 -8.39
CA ARG A 185 21.90 -3.79 -9.81
C ARG A 185 22.22 -2.38 -10.36
N GLY A 186 22.85 -1.53 -9.53
CA GLY A 186 23.27 -0.18 -9.92
C GLY A 186 22.21 0.92 -9.77
N HIS A 187 20.95 0.59 -9.49
CA HIS A 187 19.85 1.54 -9.25
C HIS A 187 19.19 1.29 -7.87
N ALA A 188 18.38 2.22 -7.38
CA ALA A 188 17.68 2.07 -6.11
C ALA A 188 16.33 1.34 -6.31
N THR A 189 16.14 0.22 -5.60
CA THR A 189 14.81 -0.38 -5.46
C THR A 189 14.13 0.25 -4.26
N VAL A 190 12.96 0.85 -4.48
CA VAL A 190 12.22 1.62 -3.48
C VAL A 190 10.83 1.02 -3.37
N ALA A 191 10.35 0.78 -2.15
CA ALA A 191 9.01 0.25 -1.93
C ALA A 191 8.44 0.75 -0.60
N VAL A 192 7.13 0.66 -0.47
CA VAL A 192 6.40 0.94 0.76
C VAL A 192 6.27 -0.37 1.51
N THR A 193 6.65 -0.36 2.78
CA THR A 193 6.58 -1.54 3.64
C THR A 193 5.11 -1.92 3.87
N TYR A 194 4.74 -3.16 3.58
CA TYR A 194 3.37 -3.66 3.81
C TYR A 194 2.91 -3.44 5.25
N GLY A 195 1.62 -3.20 5.42
CA GLY A 195 1.01 -2.92 6.73
C GLY A 195 1.31 -1.55 7.34
N THR A 196 2.23 -0.76 6.78
CA THR A 196 2.54 0.59 7.28
C THR A 196 1.66 1.68 6.69
N ALA A 197 1.07 1.43 5.51
CA ALA A 197 0.20 2.38 4.83
C ALA A 197 -1.25 2.24 5.31
N ARG A 198 -1.93 3.38 5.51
CA ARG A 198 -3.35 3.47 5.93
C ARG A 198 -4.23 4.23 4.94
N ARG A 199 -3.63 4.73 3.88
CA ARG A 199 -4.27 5.49 2.81
C ARG A 199 -3.41 5.41 1.56
N ILE A 200 -3.97 5.90 0.47
CA ILE A 200 -3.27 6.02 -0.80
C ILE A 200 -3.12 7.48 -1.20
N GLN A 201 -2.11 7.73 -2.02
CA GLN A 201 -2.01 8.91 -2.86
C GLN A 201 -2.36 8.51 -4.29
N ASN A 202 -2.99 9.43 -5.02
CA ASN A 202 -3.27 9.25 -6.43
C ASN A 202 -2.73 10.44 -7.23
N TYR A 203 -2.17 10.13 -8.40
CA TYR A 203 -1.56 11.08 -9.30
C TYR A 203 -2.12 10.86 -10.70
N ARG A 204 -2.74 11.87 -11.29
CA ARG A 204 -3.17 11.80 -12.69
C ARG A 204 -1.93 11.84 -13.58
N ILE A 205 -1.84 10.92 -14.53
CA ILE A 205 -0.79 10.91 -15.54
C ILE A 205 -1.21 11.88 -16.64
N ASP A 206 -0.36 12.88 -16.89
CA ASP A 206 -0.59 13.90 -17.91
C ASP A 206 0.47 13.70 -19.00
N ASP A 207 0.13 12.91 -20.02
CA ASP A 207 1.03 12.54 -21.11
C ASP A 207 1.44 13.74 -21.97
N LEU A 208 0.55 14.72 -22.13
CA LEU A 208 0.80 15.92 -22.92
C LEU A 208 1.87 16.80 -22.28
N LEU A 209 1.73 17.07 -20.98
CA LEU A 209 2.67 17.90 -20.22
C LEU A 209 3.78 17.09 -19.55
N ARG A 210 3.80 15.76 -19.76
CA ARG A 210 4.78 14.82 -19.22
C ARG A 210 5.00 15.01 -17.73
N ARG A 211 3.93 14.90 -16.96
CA ARG A 211 3.96 15.13 -15.50
C ARG A 211 2.99 14.23 -14.75
N LEU A 212 3.33 13.96 -13.50
CA LEU A 212 2.41 13.38 -12.52
C LEU A 212 1.73 14.51 -11.75
N VAL A 213 0.41 14.63 -11.92
CA VAL A 213 -0.39 15.68 -11.28
C VAL A 213 -0.92 15.14 -9.96
N ALA A 214 -0.28 15.56 -8.87
CA ALA A 214 -0.76 15.32 -7.51
C ALA A 214 -2.07 16.05 -7.23
N ASN A 215 -2.82 15.54 -6.25
CA ASN A 215 -3.92 16.28 -5.67
C ASN A 215 -3.42 17.61 -5.06
N THR A 216 -4.36 18.46 -4.62
CA THR A 216 -4.03 19.78 -4.06
C THR A 216 -3.35 19.71 -2.69
N LYS A 217 -3.25 18.53 -2.06
CA LYS A 217 -2.65 18.36 -0.74
C LYS A 217 -1.13 18.41 -0.83
N LEU A 218 -0.52 19.19 0.04
CA LEU A 218 0.94 19.31 0.17
C LEU A 218 1.58 17.95 0.43
N GLU A 219 1.01 17.18 1.36
CA GLU A 219 1.43 15.84 1.72
C GLU A 219 1.62 14.91 0.50
N SER A 220 0.69 14.95 -0.46
CA SER A 220 0.79 14.18 -1.71
C SER A 220 1.98 14.59 -2.56
N LYS A 221 2.26 15.90 -2.63
CA LYS A 221 3.41 16.46 -3.37
C LYS A 221 4.74 16.18 -2.69
N LEU A 222 4.80 16.30 -1.37
CA LEU A 222 5.99 15.96 -0.60
C LEU A 222 6.31 14.49 -0.71
N PHE A 223 5.30 13.61 -0.66
CA PHE A 223 5.50 12.19 -0.87
C PHE A 223 5.99 11.88 -2.29
N LEU A 224 5.39 12.49 -3.32
CA LEU A 224 5.84 12.33 -4.70
C LEU A 224 7.29 12.81 -4.89
N ALA A 225 7.64 13.99 -4.35
CA ALA A 225 9.00 14.52 -4.40
C ALA A 225 9.99 13.58 -3.71
N TYR A 226 9.63 13.03 -2.55
CA TYR A 226 10.46 12.09 -1.81
C TYR A 226 10.73 10.81 -2.62
N VAL A 227 9.70 10.23 -3.24
CA VAL A 227 9.89 9.03 -4.07
C VAL A 227 10.73 9.33 -5.31
N HIS A 228 10.50 10.45 -6.01
CA HIS A 228 11.35 10.85 -7.14
C HIS A 228 12.82 10.97 -6.72
N ALA A 229 13.11 11.63 -5.59
CA ALA A 229 14.46 11.78 -5.07
C ALA A 229 15.12 10.41 -4.83
N LEU A 230 14.43 9.49 -4.17
CA LEU A 230 14.93 8.14 -3.91
C LEU A 230 15.19 7.32 -5.18
N THR A 231 14.38 7.53 -6.22
CA THR A 231 14.50 6.82 -7.50
C THR A 231 15.46 7.47 -8.50
N SER A 232 16.16 8.54 -8.11
CA SER A 232 17.04 9.27 -9.04
C SER A 232 18.16 8.40 -9.61
N PHE A 233 18.50 8.67 -10.88
CA PHE A 233 19.56 8.01 -11.61
C PHE A 233 20.30 9.03 -12.50
N CYS A 234 21.43 8.61 -13.08
CA CYS A 234 22.21 9.46 -13.99
C CYS A 234 21.49 9.76 -15.31
N LEU A 235 20.56 8.89 -15.71
CA LEU A 235 19.73 9.11 -16.89
C LEU A 235 18.40 9.75 -16.48
N PRO A 236 17.90 10.73 -17.25
CA PRO A 236 16.56 11.25 -17.07
C PRO A 236 15.49 10.15 -17.18
N ASP A 237 14.40 10.29 -16.41
CA ASP A 237 13.22 9.45 -16.55
C ASP A 237 12.66 9.57 -17.98
N PRO A 238 12.40 8.46 -18.69
CA PRO A 238 11.88 8.49 -20.07
C PRO A 238 10.61 9.32 -20.25
N PHE A 239 9.72 9.31 -19.25
CA PHE A 239 8.46 10.03 -19.28
C PHE A 239 8.64 11.52 -18.99
N LEU A 240 9.36 11.88 -17.93
CA LEU A 240 9.48 13.28 -17.49
C LEU A 240 10.57 14.07 -18.25
N GLY A 241 11.54 13.37 -18.83
CA GLY A 241 12.73 13.98 -19.43
C GLY A 241 13.65 14.66 -18.41
N ARG A 242 13.54 14.28 -17.13
CA ARG A 242 14.35 14.81 -16.01
C ARG A 242 14.74 13.68 -15.07
N THR A 243 15.83 13.84 -14.34
CA THR A 243 16.20 12.93 -13.26
C THR A 243 15.22 13.06 -12.08
N GLY A 244 15.14 12.01 -11.26
CA GLY A 244 14.33 12.05 -10.04
C GLY A 244 14.71 13.18 -9.08
N THR A 245 16.00 13.54 -9.01
CA THR A 245 16.47 14.64 -8.15
C THR A 245 15.98 15.99 -8.65
N GLU A 246 16.09 16.25 -9.96
CA GLU A 246 15.59 17.48 -10.58
C GLU A 246 14.09 17.63 -10.41
N GLU A 247 13.33 16.54 -10.63
CA GLU A 247 11.88 16.56 -10.47
C GLU A 247 11.46 16.77 -9.01
N ALA A 248 12.13 16.12 -8.06
CA ALA A 248 11.88 16.33 -6.64
C ALA A 248 12.10 17.78 -6.22
N ILE A 249 13.22 18.39 -6.64
CA ILE A 249 13.53 19.80 -6.37
C ILE A 249 12.48 20.72 -7.02
N ARG A 250 12.06 20.43 -8.25
CA ARG A 250 11.02 21.20 -8.94
C ARG A 250 9.68 21.14 -8.19
N LEU A 251 9.28 19.97 -7.72
CA LEU A 251 8.06 19.78 -6.93
C LEU A 251 8.14 20.57 -5.61
N LEU A 252 9.26 20.48 -4.89
CA LEU A 252 9.50 21.23 -3.66
C LEU A 252 9.54 22.74 -3.87
N GLY A 253 9.99 23.18 -5.05
CA GLY A 253 10.00 24.58 -5.46
C GLY A 253 8.64 25.13 -5.89
N SER A 254 7.62 24.28 -6.06
CA SER A 254 6.30 24.71 -6.54
C SER A 254 5.60 25.66 -5.56
N ALA A 255 4.81 26.59 -6.09
CA ALA A 255 4.10 27.59 -5.26
C ALA A 255 3.27 26.93 -4.15
N SER A 256 2.53 25.87 -4.48
CA SER A 256 1.71 25.10 -3.52
C SER A 256 2.49 24.44 -2.38
N VAL A 257 3.80 24.20 -2.56
CA VAL A 257 4.67 23.66 -1.50
C VAL A 257 5.31 24.78 -0.69
N ARG A 258 5.53 25.94 -1.31
CA ARG A 258 6.21 27.09 -0.69
C ARG A 258 5.28 28.05 0.03
N THR A 259 3.96 27.93 -0.13
CA THR A 259 2.96 28.75 0.58
C THR A 259 3.06 28.51 2.10
N PRO A 260 3.29 29.55 2.91
CA PRO A 260 3.34 29.42 4.37
C PRO A 260 2.01 28.92 4.94
N ARG A 261 2.08 27.91 5.81
CA ARG A 261 0.94 27.39 6.58
C ARG A 261 1.43 26.43 7.68
N PRO A 262 0.62 26.13 8.71
CA PRO A 262 0.93 25.08 9.66
C PRO A 262 1.15 23.73 8.96
N LEU A 263 2.24 23.05 9.32
CA LEU A 263 2.56 21.71 8.83
C LEU A 263 1.93 20.66 9.75
N SER A 264 1.33 19.63 9.16
CA SER A 264 0.96 18.43 9.90
C SER A 264 2.21 17.62 10.30
N PRO A 265 2.13 16.75 11.33
CA PRO A 265 3.26 15.90 11.72
C PRO A 265 3.81 15.06 10.56
N THR A 266 2.93 14.51 9.72
CA THR A 266 3.31 13.72 8.55
C THR A 266 4.05 14.53 7.48
N GLU A 267 3.65 15.78 7.26
CA GLU A 267 4.34 16.69 6.35
C GLU A 267 5.72 17.09 6.88
N HIS A 268 5.81 17.32 8.20
CA HIS A 268 7.07 17.62 8.86
C HIS A 268 8.05 16.44 8.78
N ASP A 269 7.60 15.23 9.13
CA ASP A 269 8.39 14.00 9.03
C ASP A 269 8.85 13.73 7.59
N ARG A 270 8.01 14.04 6.60
CA ARG A 270 8.36 13.90 5.18
C ARG A 270 9.43 14.90 4.77
N LEU A 271 9.34 16.16 5.20
CA LEU A 271 10.37 17.17 4.94
C LEU A 271 11.70 16.81 5.61
N GLN A 272 11.66 16.29 6.84
CA GLN A 272 12.86 15.75 7.51
C GLN A 272 13.45 14.57 6.73
N SER A 273 12.61 13.64 6.25
CA SER A 273 13.05 12.51 5.43
C SER A 273 13.73 12.98 4.14
N ILE A 274 13.18 13.99 3.47
CA ILE A 274 13.79 14.61 2.28
C ILE A 274 15.12 15.29 2.65
N ALA A 275 15.16 16.06 3.73
CA ALA A 275 16.39 16.72 4.20
C ALA A 275 17.51 15.72 4.51
N SER A 276 17.15 14.54 5.04
CA SER A 276 18.10 13.47 5.37
C SER A 276 18.69 12.75 4.15
N LEU A 277 18.18 13.02 2.93
CA LEU A 277 18.79 12.53 1.70
C LEU A 277 20.09 13.28 1.37
N SER A 278 20.26 14.51 1.86
CA SER A 278 21.51 15.24 1.66
C SER A 278 22.67 14.57 2.39
N PRO A 279 23.90 14.60 1.84
CA PRO A 279 25.08 14.05 2.50
C PRO A 279 25.30 14.71 3.85
N ALA A 280 25.62 13.91 4.88
CA ALA A 280 25.93 14.45 6.20
C ALA A 280 27.32 15.07 6.17
N ARG A 281 27.43 16.33 6.61
CA ARG A 281 28.68 17.08 6.63
C ARG A 281 29.04 17.44 8.07
N ALA A 282 30.27 17.16 8.47
CA ALA A 282 30.80 17.51 9.78
C ALA A 282 32.23 18.02 9.64
N PHE A 283 32.66 18.82 10.61
CA PHE A 283 34.03 19.31 10.68
C PHE A 283 34.86 18.44 11.64
N TYR A 284 36.11 18.18 11.26
CA TYR A 284 37.09 17.43 12.04
C TYR A 284 38.40 18.22 12.22
N PRO A 285 38.98 18.22 13.44
CA PRO A 285 38.30 17.95 14.70
C PRO A 285 37.13 18.94 14.89
N LYS A 286 36.07 18.54 15.61
CA LYS A 286 34.83 19.35 15.74
C LYS A 286 35.06 20.79 16.22
N HIS A 287 36.10 21.00 17.03
CA HIS A 287 36.44 22.28 17.64
C HIS A 287 37.34 23.15 16.75
N GLU A 288 38.26 22.56 15.98
CA GLU A 288 39.19 23.31 15.11
C GLU A 288 38.60 23.59 13.73
N ARG A 289 37.72 22.71 13.25
CA ARG A 289 37.09 22.79 11.93
C ARG A 289 38.04 22.91 10.74
N VAL A 290 39.24 22.32 10.86
CA VAL A 290 40.29 22.36 9.85
C VAL A 290 40.03 21.45 8.64
N MET A 291 39.17 20.43 8.77
CA MET A 291 38.83 19.51 7.69
C MET A 291 37.33 19.22 7.65
N GLN A 292 36.74 19.19 6.45
CA GLN A 292 35.36 18.78 6.25
C GLN A 292 35.28 17.29 5.92
N GLN A 293 34.49 16.54 6.69
CA GLN A 293 34.13 15.15 6.42
C GLN A 293 32.72 15.09 5.85
N VAL A 294 32.55 14.31 4.78
CA VAL A 294 31.26 14.09 4.11
C VAL A 294 30.93 12.61 4.16
N THR A 295 29.77 12.28 4.72
CA THR A 295 29.28 10.90 4.83
C THR A 295 28.10 10.72 3.89
N TRP A 296 28.24 9.76 2.98
CA TRP A 296 27.21 9.38 2.01
C TRP A 296 26.53 8.10 2.47
N SER A 297 25.22 8.00 2.24
CA SER A 297 24.48 6.75 2.39
C SER A 297 24.90 5.75 1.31
N SER A 298 25.24 4.53 1.72
CA SER A 298 25.53 3.42 0.82
C SER A 298 24.28 2.83 0.14
N ALA A 299 23.09 3.11 0.70
CA ALA A 299 21.82 2.61 0.21
C ALA A 299 21.29 3.34 -1.03
N LEU A 300 21.85 4.52 -1.36
CA LEU A 300 21.43 5.37 -2.47
C LEU A 300 22.61 5.74 -3.37
N SER A 301 22.32 6.09 -4.62
CA SER A 301 23.31 6.71 -5.50
C SER A 301 23.70 8.09 -4.97
N PHE A 302 24.93 8.55 -5.24
CA PHE A 302 25.35 9.91 -4.91
C PHE A 302 24.47 10.96 -5.62
N LEU A 303 23.90 10.62 -6.78
CA LEU A 303 23.00 11.50 -7.54
C LEU A 303 21.64 11.71 -6.87
N ALA A 304 21.23 10.79 -6.00
CA ALA A 304 20.02 10.91 -5.19
C ALA A 304 20.27 11.72 -3.90
N GLN A 305 21.53 12.04 -3.59
CA GLN A 305 21.95 12.69 -2.35
C GLN A 305 22.43 14.12 -2.62
N ASP A 306 21.48 15.02 -2.95
CA ASP A 306 21.76 16.42 -3.29
C ASP A 306 21.67 17.34 -2.06
N ASP A 307 22.64 18.24 -1.86
CA ASP A 307 22.68 19.18 -0.73
C ASP A 307 21.48 20.16 -0.72
N ARG A 308 20.85 20.41 -1.88
CA ARG A 308 19.69 21.31 -1.99
C ARG A 308 18.49 20.75 -1.24
N PHE A 309 18.36 19.43 -1.06
CA PHE A 309 17.23 18.86 -0.31
C PHE A 309 17.18 19.38 1.13
N HIS A 310 18.31 19.37 1.85
CA HIS A 310 18.40 19.92 3.19
C HIS A 310 18.02 21.40 3.23
N LYS A 311 18.61 22.21 2.34
CA LYS A 311 18.33 23.67 2.28
C LYS A 311 16.86 23.97 2.01
N ILE A 312 16.27 23.31 1.02
CA ILE A 312 14.88 23.53 0.62
C ILE A 312 13.92 23.07 1.72
N ALA A 313 14.10 21.85 2.24
CA ALA A 313 13.22 21.29 3.26
C ALA A 313 13.26 22.10 4.54
N LYS A 314 14.45 22.48 5.03
CA LYS A 314 14.60 23.32 6.21
C LYS A 314 13.97 24.71 5.99
N GLY A 315 14.21 25.33 4.84
CA GLY A 315 13.58 26.60 4.51
C GLY A 315 12.05 26.54 4.37
N ILE A 316 11.45 25.38 4.08
CA ILE A 316 9.99 25.19 4.15
C ILE A 316 9.54 25.08 5.62
N ILE A 317 10.25 24.29 6.43
CA ILE A 317 9.93 24.11 7.86
C ILE A 317 9.99 25.45 8.61
N ASP A 318 11.08 26.21 8.44
CA ASP A 318 11.33 27.45 9.18
C ASP A 318 10.24 28.50 8.88
N ARG A 319 9.85 28.66 7.60
CA ARG A 319 8.79 29.59 7.17
C ARG A 319 7.38 29.21 7.63
N CYS A 320 7.18 27.96 8.04
CA CYS A 320 5.89 27.47 8.54
C CYS A 320 5.80 27.50 10.07
N ALA A 321 6.90 27.81 10.75
CA ALA A 321 6.98 27.97 12.20
C ALA A 321 6.78 29.43 12.65
N GLU A 322 6.98 30.39 11.72
CA GLU A 322 6.66 31.82 11.86
C GLU A 322 5.16 32.09 11.68
#